data_AF-A0A8T7AQR9-F1
#
_entry.id   AF-A0A8T7AQR9-F1
#
_cell.length_a   1.000
_cell.length_b   1.000
_cell.length_c   1.000
_cell.angle_alpha   90.00
_cell.angle_beta   90.00
_cell.angle_gamma   90.00
#
_symmetry.space_group_name_H-M   'P 1'
#
loop_
_entity.id
_entity.type
_entity.pdbx_description
1 polymer ?
#
loop_
_entity_poly.entity_id
_entity_poly.type
_entity_poly.pdbx_seq_one_letter_code
_entity_poly.pdbx_strand_id
1 'polypeptide(L)' 'MRDLLQKFLDQEISRREFGLGLTALGLSSSAVQAVVADVATEPVPRDGVRIEGTAAQVLLETFIAADLKYLFGTTATG' A
#
# COMPACT_ATOMS: atom_id res chain seq x y z
N MET A 1 3.82 1.33 -19.66
CA MET A 1 3.36 1.34 -18.25
C MET A 1 4.25 0.47 -17.36
N ARG A 2 4.44 -0.83 -17.66
CA ARG A 2 5.32 -1.73 -16.87
C ARG A 2 6.73 -1.17 -16.63
N ASP A 3 7.40 -0.72 -17.68
CA ASP A 3 8.76 -0.18 -17.55
C ASP A 3 8.83 1.09 -16.70
N LEU A 4 7.82 1.96 -16.79
CA LEU A 4 7.73 3.17 -15.97
C LEU A 4 7.55 2.83 -14.49
N LEU A 5 6.70 1.83 -14.19
CA LEU A 5 6.48 1.33 -12.84
C LEU A 5 7.76 0.69 -12.28
N GLN A 6 8.45 -0.11 -13.08
CA GLN A 6 9.68 -0.78 -12.67
C GLN A 6 10.77 0.24 -12.31
N LYS A 7 11.00 1.24 -13.17
CA LYS A 7 11.93 2.34 -12.88
C LYS A 7 11.59 3.10 -11.61
N PHE A 8 10.30 3.26 -11.31
CA PHE A 8 9.85 3.91 -10.09
C PHE A 8 10.13 3.05 -8.84
N LEU A 9 9.88 1.73 -8.91
CA LEU A 9 10.14 0.79 -7.82
C LEU A 9 11.64 0.60 -7.55
N ASP A 10 12.45 0.62 -8.61
CA ASP A 10 13.91 0.54 -8.55
C ASP A 10 14.56 1.87 -8.10
N GLN A 11 13.74 2.88 -7.76
CA GLN A 11 14.16 4.23 -7.36
C GLN A 11 14.99 4.98 -8.41
N GLU A 12 14.89 4.60 -9.69
CA GLU A 12 15.58 5.25 -10.81
C GLU A 12 14.92 6.57 -11.22
N ILE A 13 13.62 6.75 -10.93
CA ILE A 13 12.88 7.97 -11.23
C ILE A 13 12.17 8.51 -9.99
N SER A 14 12.11 9.84 -9.90
CA SER A 14 11.41 10.55 -8.83
C SER A 14 9.89 10.46 -8.97
N ARG A 15 9.16 10.72 -7.88
CA ARG A 15 7.69 10.79 -7.85
C ARG A 15 7.11 11.76 -8.89
N ARG A 16 7.82 12.88 -9.12
CA ARG A 16 7.44 13.89 -10.13
C ARG A 16 7.57 13.33 -11.54
N GLU A 17 8.67 12.64 -11.84
CA GLU A 17 8.91 12.01 -13.14
C GLU A 17 7.94 10.86 -13.41
N PHE A 18 7.59 10.09 -12.37
CA PHE A 18 6.55 9.07 -12.47
C PHE A 18 5.18 9.67 -12.80
N GLY A 19 4.76 10.75 -12.12
CA GLY A 19 3.51 11.44 -12.41
C GLY A 19 3.46 12.06 -13.81
N LEU A 20 4.58 12.63 -14.28
CA LEU A 20 4.72 13.12 -15.66
C LEU A 20 4.62 11.96 -16.67
N GLY A 21 5.23 10.82 -16.37
CA GLY A 21 5.15 9.61 -17.20
C GLY A 21 3.73 9.05 -17.28
N LEU A 22 2.97 9.04 -16.18
CA LEU A 22 1.57 8.62 -16.18
C LEU A 22 0.70 9.59 -16.99
N THR A 23 0.95 10.90 -16.90
CA THR A 23 0.25 11.90 -17.70
C THR A 23 0.54 11.70 -19.20
N ALA A 24 1.80 11.43 -19.56
CA ALA A 24 2.22 11.15 -20.94
C ALA A 24 1.61 9.85 -21.51
N LEU A 25 1.25 8.90 -20.65
CA LEU A 25 0.52 7.68 -21.03
C LEU A 25 -0.99 7.92 -21.21
N GLY A 26 -1.48 9.15 -21.04
CA GLY A 26 -2.87 9.54 -21.26
C GLY A 26 -3.79 9.37 -20.06
N LEU A 27 -3.24 9.19 -18.85
CA LEU A 27 -4.05 9.18 -17.63
C LEU A 27 -4.57 10.59 -17.32
N SER A 28 -5.79 10.68 -16.78
CA SER A 28 -6.34 11.95 -16.30
C SER A 28 -5.53 12.48 -15.12
N SER A 29 -5.52 13.80 -14.95
CA SER A 29 -4.86 14.46 -13.81
C SER A 29 -5.33 13.92 -12.46
N SER A 30 -6.63 13.59 -12.34
CA SER A 30 -7.21 12.97 -11.14
C SER A 30 -6.68 11.55 -10.88
N ALA A 31 -6.53 10.73 -11.93
CA ALA A 31 -5.96 9.39 -11.79
C ALA A 31 -4.48 9.44 -11.44
N VAL A 32 -3.72 10.35 -12.06
CA VAL A 32 -2.30 10.57 -11.73
C VAL A 32 -2.15 10.98 -10.27
N GLN A 33 -2.97 11.93 -9.78
CA GLN A 33 -2.93 12.35 -8.38
C GLN A 33 -3.29 11.22 -7.41
N ALA A 34 -4.30 10.41 -7.72
CA ALA A 34 -4.68 9.27 -6.89
C ALA A 34 -3.52 8.26 -6.77
N VAL A 35 -2.88 7.91 -7.89
CA VAL A 35 -1.76 6.96 -7.89
C VAL A 35 -0.54 7.54 -7.16
N VAL A 36 -0.18 8.80 -7.40
CA VAL A 36 0.96 9.44 -6.72
C VAL A 36 0.71 9.59 -5.21
N ALA A 37 -0.53 9.84 -4.79
CA ALA A 37 -0.91 9.94 -3.39
C ALA A 37 -0.90 8.57 -2.68
N ASP A 38 -1.38 7.51 -3.33
CA ASP A 38 -1.36 6.15 -2.79
C ASP A 38 0.07 5.64 -2.59
N VAL A 39 0.92 5.87 -3.57
CA VAL A 39 2.36 5.57 -3.52
C VAL A 39 3.13 6.46 -2.51
N ALA A 40 2.52 7.55 -2.04
CA ALA A 40 3.08 8.39 -0.99
C ALA A 40 2.83 7.84 0.43
N THR A 41 2.05 6.76 0.58
CA THR A 41 1.91 6.08 1.87
C THR A 41 3.28 5.64 2.38
N GLU A 42 3.54 5.90 3.66
CA GLU A 42 4.82 5.62 4.29
C GLU A 42 5.22 4.16 4.09
N PRO A 43 6.53 3.86 3.93
CA PRO A 43 6.99 2.48 3.94
C PRO A 43 6.48 1.82 5.23
N VAL A 44 5.79 0.69 5.11
CA VAL A 44 5.33 -0.11 6.24
C VAL A 44 6.53 -0.25 7.20
N PRO A 45 6.42 0.22 8.46
CA PRO A 45 7.51 0.15 9.41
C PRO A 45 8.03 -1.29 9.47
N ARG A 46 9.29 -1.49 9.07
CA ARG A 46 9.92 -2.83 9.08
C ARG A 46 10.15 -3.32 10.51
N ASP A 47 10.29 -2.37 11.43
CA ASP A 47 10.29 -2.63 12.86
C ASP A 47 8.84 -2.76 13.32
N GLY A 48 8.33 -3.99 13.27
CA GLY A 48 7.04 -4.32 13.87
C GLY A 48 7.04 -4.05 15.38
N VAL A 49 5.89 -3.68 15.93
CA VAL A 49 5.73 -3.54 17.38
C VAL A 49 5.60 -4.94 18.00
N ARG A 50 6.32 -5.19 19.09
CA ARG A 50 6.17 -6.45 19.84
C ARG A 50 4.86 -6.42 20.61
N ILE A 51 4.02 -7.44 20.40
CA ILE A 51 2.71 -7.57 21.03
C ILE A 51 2.67 -8.92 21.77
N GLU A 52 2.12 -8.90 22.98
CA GLU A 52 1.91 -10.10 23.80
C GLU A 52 0.41 -10.26 24.08
N GLY A 53 -0.13 -11.46 23.89
CA GLY A 53 -1.56 -11.72 24.01
C GLY A 53 -1.96 -13.10 23.50
N THR A 54 -3.26 -13.34 23.42
CA THR A 54 -3.83 -14.54 22.81
C THR A 54 -3.66 -14.53 21.28
N ALA A 55 -3.74 -15.69 20.64
CA ALA A 55 -3.64 -15.80 19.17
C ALA A 55 -4.66 -14.90 18.44
N ALA A 56 -5.87 -14.76 18.99
CA ALA A 56 -6.90 -13.89 18.42
C ALA A 56 -6.51 -12.40 18.49
N GLN A 57 -5.85 -11.97 19.57
CA GLN A 57 -5.38 -10.59 19.73
C GLN A 57 -4.22 -10.30 18.78
N VAL A 58 -3.26 -11.22 18.64
CA VAL A 58 -2.17 -11.07 17.67
C VAL A 58 -2.70 -10.98 16.24
N LEU A 59 -3.70 -11.79 15.90
CA LEU A 59 -4.36 -11.74 14.59
C LEU A 59 -5.09 -10.41 14.36
N LEU A 60 -5.81 -9.91 15.36
CA LEU A 60 -6.50 -8.62 15.28
C LEU A 60 -5.52 -7.46 15.05
N GLU A 61 -4.43 -7.43 15.81
CA GLU A 61 -3.39 -6.40 15.67
C GLU A 61 -2.71 -6.43 14.30
N THR A 62 -2.56 -7.64 13.74
CA THR A 62 -2.08 -7.79 12.35
C THR A 62 -3.05 -7.15 11.36
N PHE A 63 -4.36 -7.26 11.57
CA PHE A 63 -5.34 -6.61 10.70
C PHE A 63 -5.31 -5.09 10.81
N ILE A 64 -5.18 -4.57 12.04
CA ILE A 64 -5.05 -3.13 12.28
C ILE A 64 -3.79 -2.58 11.60
N ALA A 65 -2.65 -3.27 11.75
CA ALA A 65 -1.38 -2.89 11.12
C ALA A 65 -1.44 -2.91 9.58
N ALA A 66 -2.30 -3.74 9.00
CA ALA A 66 -2.53 -3.82 7.56
C ALA A 66 -3.56 -2.82 7.02
N ASP A 67 -4.09 -1.92 7.88
CA ASP A 67 -5.18 -0.99 7.56
C ASP A 67 -6.42 -1.69 6.96
N LEU A 68 -6.75 -2.89 7.47
CA LEU A 68 -7.90 -3.66 7.02
C LEU A 68 -9.20 -3.01 7.51
N LYS A 69 -10.00 -2.50 6.58
CA LYS A 69 -11.29 -1.87 6.87
C LYS A 69 -12.47 -2.85 6.96
N TYR A 70 -12.38 -3.98 6.26
CA TYR A 70 -13.46 -4.97 6.17
C TYR A 70 -12.91 -6.39 6.34
N LEU A 71 -13.54 -7.16 7.23
CA LEU A 71 -13.27 -8.58 7.44
C LEU A 71 -14.56 -9.36 7.22
N PHE A 72 -14.56 -10.28 6.25
CA PHE A 72 -15.68 -11.19 6.00
C PHE A 72 -15.27 -12.59 6.43
N GLY A 73 -15.98 -13.13 7.41
CA GLY A 73 -15.72 -14.47 7.91
C GLY A 73 -17.01 -15.13 8.36
N THR A 74 -17.07 -16.45 8.20
CA THR A 74 -18.07 -17.28 8.87
C THR A 74 -17.48 -17.81 10.16
N THR A 75 -18.19 -17.67 11.26
CA THR A 75 -17.73 -18.21 12.55
C THR A 75 -17.97 -19.72 12.55
N ALA A 76 -16.91 -20.50 12.69
CA ALA A 76 -17.02 -21.91 13.04
C ALA A 76 -16.54 -22.06 14.48
N THR A 77 -17.44 -22.47 15.37
CA THR A 77 -17.02 -23.13 16.61
C THR A 77 -16.59 -24.53 16.17
N GLY A 78 -15.29 -24.72 15.95
CA GLY A 78 -14.73 -26.04 15.63
C GLY A 78 -15.20 -27.10 16.60
#